data_AF-A0A832PYK0-F1
#
_entry.id   AF-A0A832PYK0-F1
#
_cell.length_a   1.000
_cell.length_b   1.000
_cell.length_c   1.000
_cell.angle_alpha   90.00
_cell.angle_beta   90.00
_cell.angle_gamma   90.00
#
_symmetry.space_group_name_H-M   'P 1'
#
loop_
_entity.id
_entity.type
_entity.pdbx_description
1 polymer ?
#
loop_
_entity_poly.entity_id
_entity_poly.type
_entity_poly.pdbx_seq_one_letter_code
_entity_poly.pdbx_strand_id
1 'polypeptide(L)'
;RAKVAVEAYDDRIDPVGACVGMKGFRIHGIVRELRNENIDVINFTNNTSLYIQRALSPARINSITIKEEESRAEVFLNPEEVSLAIGKGGANIKLASMLTGYNIEVFRDIDEVDEEDIYLDEFRDEIDGWVIDQLKKIGCSTAKNVLQTSRERLIKEADLEESTVDEILTILRFEFEDEDEETEVVENAENVDGIEDNDDIDDIEKTEDFDVVEENDDK
;
A
#
# COMPACT_ATOMS: atom_id res chain seq x y z
N ARG A 1 7.19 15.91 -27.02
CA ARG A 1 6.32 16.17 -25.85
C ARG A 1 7.25 16.51 -24.72
N ALA A 2 6.91 17.52 -23.93
CA ALA A 2 7.71 17.96 -22.79
C ALA A 2 6.83 18.06 -21.54
N LYS A 3 7.45 17.96 -20.36
CA LYS A 3 6.83 18.28 -19.08
C LYS A 3 7.69 19.34 -18.38
N VAL A 4 7.04 20.35 -17.81
CA VAL A 4 7.71 21.47 -17.14
C VAL A 4 7.01 21.70 -15.81
N ALA A 5 7.79 21.68 -14.72
CA ALA A 5 7.30 22.04 -13.40
C ALA A 5 7.61 23.50 -13.11
N VAL A 6 6.64 24.23 -12.55
CA VAL A 6 6.77 25.65 -12.22
C VAL A 6 6.30 25.93 -10.80
N GLU A 7 6.99 26.83 -10.12
CA GLU A 7 6.61 27.38 -8.82
C GLU A 7 6.60 28.90 -8.86
N ALA A 8 5.91 29.51 -7.90
CA ALA A 8 5.99 30.93 -7.61
C ALA A 8 6.34 31.10 -6.14
N TYR A 9 7.19 32.10 -5.84
CA TYR A 9 7.52 32.46 -4.46
C TYR A 9 6.48 33.37 -3.80
N ASP A 10 5.53 33.90 -4.57
CA ASP A 10 4.41 34.72 -4.07
C ASP A 10 3.12 33.91 -4.20
N ASP A 11 2.49 33.60 -3.07
CA ASP A 11 1.28 32.77 -2.98
C ASP A 11 0.07 33.38 -3.72
N ARG A 12 0.12 34.67 -4.07
CA ARG A 12 -0.94 35.34 -4.85
C ARG A 12 -0.81 35.07 -6.34
N ILE A 13 0.27 34.40 -6.77
CA ILE A 13 0.55 34.10 -8.16
C ILE A 13 0.33 32.61 -8.40
N ASP A 14 -0.59 32.27 -9.31
CA ASP A 14 -0.66 30.92 -9.87
C ASP A 14 0.44 30.77 -10.94
N PRO A 15 1.49 29.96 -10.70
CA PRO A 15 2.60 29.82 -11.63
C PRO A 15 2.18 29.15 -12.95
N VAL A 16 1.25 28.18 -12.91
CA VAL A 16 0.78 27.51 -14.12
C VAL A 16 -0.04 28.49 -14.97
N GLY A 17 -0.99 29.18 -14.37
CA GLY A 17 -1.75 30.25 -15.02
C GLY A 17 -0.83 31.33 -15.61
N ALA A 18 0.22 31.72 -14.87
CA ALA A 18 1.25 32.66 -15.30
C ALA A 18 2.10 32.17 -16.49
N CYS A 19 2.28 30.87 -16.69
CA CYS A 19 2.95 30.34 -17.88
C CYS A 19 1.98 30.12 -19.06
N VAL A 20 0.77 29.64 -18.78
CA VAL A 20 -0.22 29.23 -19.78
C VAL A 20 -0.91 30.44 -20.43
N GLY A 21 -1.31 31.43 -19.62
CA GLY A 21 -2.08 32.60 -20.07
C GLY A 21 -3.54 32.30 -20.34
N MET A 22 -4.33 33.35 -20.60
CA MET A 22 -5.77 33.20 -20.86
C MET A 22 -6.00 32.22 -22.01
N LYS A 23 -6.77 31.15 -21.74
CA LYS A 23 -7.05 30.06 -22.70
C LYS A 23 -5.78 29.49 -23.37
N GLY A 24 -4.66 29.50 -22.67
CA GLY A 24 -3.39 28.99 -23.17
C GLY A 24 -2.66 29.91 -24.16
N PHE A 25 -3.07 31.16 -24.34
CA PHE A 25 -2.51 32.04 -25.38
C PHE A 25 -0.97 32.11 -25.37
N ARG A 26 -0.34 32.13 -24.19
CA ARG A 26 1.12 32.21 -24.07
C ARG A 26 1.79 30.89 -24.44
N ILE A 27 1.35 29.78 -23.84
CA ILE A 27 1.98 28.47 -24.09
C ILE A 27 1.77 28.02 -25.55
N HIS A 28 0.62 28.32 -26.16
CA HIS A 28 0.38 27.98 -27.57
C HIS A 28 1.33 28.71 -28.53
N GLY A 29 1.82 29.90 -28.18
CA GLY A 29 2.85 30.58 -28.97
C GLY A 29 4.14 29.76 -29.02
N ILE A 30 4.61 29.33 -27.84
CA ILE A 30 5.82 28.50 -27.70
C ILE A 30 5.64 27.14 -28.39
N VAL A 31 4.50 26.49 -28.22
CA VAL A 31 4.18 25.21 -28.88
C VAL A 31 4.31 25.32 -30.41
N ARG A 32 3.86 26.43 -31.02
CA ARG A 32 4.00 26.65 -32.47
C ARG A 32 5.45 26.84 -32.90
N GLU A 33 6.23 27.57 -32.12
CA GLU A 33 7.67 27.75 -32.37
C GLU A 33 8.44 26.43 -32.27
N LEU A 34 8.03 25.56 -31.34
CA LEU A 34 8.55 24.20 -31.16
C LEU A 34 7.87 23.16 -32.07
N ARG A 35 7.41 23.57 -33.26
CA ARG A 35 6.85 22.69 -34.30
C ARG A 35 5.69 21.80 -33.80
N ASN A 36 4.81 22.37 -32.98
CA ASN A 36 3.66 21.72 -32.35
C ASN A 36 4.03 20.59 -31.38
N GLU A 37 5.13 20.75 -30.67
CA GLU A 37 5.44 19.90 -29.51
C GLU A 37 4.42 20.13 -28.38
N ASN A 38 3.76 19.07 -27.91
CA ASN A 38 2.88 19.14 -26.73
C ASN A 38 3.68 19.38 -25.45
N ILE A 39 3.35 20.41 -24.68
CA ILE A 39 4.01 20.78 -23.42
C ILE A 39 2.99 20.72 -22.29
N ASP A 40 3.26 19.86 -21.30
CA ASP A 40 2.48 19.81 -20.07
C ASP A 40 3.15 20.71 -19.03
N VAL A 41 2.41 21.68 -18.48
CA VAL A 41 2.89 22.57 -17.41
C VAL A 41 2.21 22.18 -16.11
N ILE A 42 2.99 21.87 -15.08
CA ILE A 42 2.49 21.40 -13.79
C ILE A 42 3.03 22.25 -12.64
N ASN A 43 2.27 22.32 -11.54
CA ASN A 43 2.77 22.96 -10.32
C ASN A 43 3.85 22.07 -9.67
N PHE A 44 5.03 22.63 -9.49
CA PHE A 44 6.05 22.05 -8.63
C PHE A 44 5.56 21.98 -7.17
N THR A 45 6.10 21.04 -6.41
CA THR A 45 5.87 20.90 -4.96
C THR A 45 7.00 20.08 -4.35
N ASN A 46 7.33 20.37 -3.09
CA ASN A 46 8.32 19.60 -2.33
C ASN A 46 7.77 18.28 -1.80
N ASN A 47 6.45 18.07 -1.82
CA ASN A 47 5.87 16.78 -1.51
C ASN A 47 6.07 15.84 -2.71
N THR A 48 7.01 14.90 -2.59
CA THR A 48 7.41 13.97 -3.66
C THR A 48 6.24 13.19 -4.23
N SER A 49 5.36 12.65 -3.37
CA SER A 49 4.18 11.87 -3.81
C SER A 49 3.26 12.72 -4.68
N LEU A 50 2.91 13.92 -4.22
CA LEU A 50 2.09 14.86 -4.98
C LEU A 50 2.81 15.34 -6.26
N TYR A 51 4.13 15.48 -6.24
CA TYR A 51 4.90 15.89 -7.41
C TYR A 51 4.88 14.82 -8.50
N ILE A 52 5.10 13.55 -8.13
CA ILE A 52 4.99 12.39 -9.02
C ILE A 52 3.58 12.26 -9.58
N GLN A 53 2.56 12.43 -8.73
CA GLN A 53 1.16 12.40 -9.16
C GLN A 53 0.86 13.46 -10.24
N ARG A 54 1.30 14.70 -10.03
CA ARG A 54 1.16 15.78 -11.03
C ARG A 54 1.94 15.48 -12.30
N ALA A 55 3.15 14.92 -12.18
CA ALA A 55 3.99 14.58 -13.32
C ALA A 55 3.37 13.50 -14.22
N LEU A 56 2.64 12.54 -13.66
CA LEU A 56 1.98 11.47 -14.42
C LEU A 56 0.64 11.88 -15.06
N SER A 57 0.12 13.06 -14.74
CA SER A 57 -1.08 13.63 -15.39
C SER A 57 -1.03 13.47 -16.92
N PRO A 58 -2.09 12.95 -17.56
CA PRO A 58 -3.49 12.92 -17.09
C PRO A 58 -3.93 11.69 -16.28
N ALA A 59 -3.04 10.72 -16.03
CA ALA A 59 -3.42 9.48 -15.36
C ALA A 59 -3.84 9.71 -13.91
N ARG A 60 -4.90 9.03 -13.47
CA ARG A 60 -5.38 9.05 -12.08
C ARG A 60 -4.75 7.91 -11.29
N ILE A 61 -4.06 8.27 -10.21
CA ILE A 61 -3.31 7.35 -9.37
C ILE A 61 -4.10 7.07 -8.10
N ASN A 62 -4.09 5.83 -7.66
CA ASN A 62 -4.73 5.40 -6.43
C ASN A 62 -3.77 5.56 -5.25
N SER A 63 -2.58 4.97 -5.33
CA SER A 63 -1.54 5.05 -4.29
C SER A 63 -0.13 5.14 -4.88
N ILE A 64 0.81 5.65 -4.08
CA ILE A 64 2.23 5.79 -4.43
C ILE A 64 3.07 5.36 -3.23
N THR A 65 3.94 4.38 -3.44
CA THR A 65 4.98 3.97 -2.47
C THR A 65 6.32 4.52 -2.91
N ILE A 66 6.99 5.27 -2.04
CA ILE A 66 8.25 5.95 -2.37
C ILE A 66 9.40 5.28 -1.60
N LYS A 67 10.42 4.86 -2.35
CA LYS A 67 11.68 4.32 -1.82
C LYS A 67 12.74 5.40 -2.02
N GLU A 68 12.89 6.28 -1.02
CA GLU A 68 13.74 7.48 -1.12
C GLU A 68 15.22 7.14 -1.37
N GLU A 69 15.73 6.09 -0.71
CA GLU A 69 17.13 5.66 -0.84
C GLU A 69 17.49 5.22 -2.27
N GLU A 70 16.53 4.66 -3.00
CA GLU A 70 16.70 4.15 -4.36
C GLU A 70 16.31 5.18 -5.43
N SER A 71 15.78 6.35 -5.04
CA SER A 71 15.07 7.26 -5.95
C SER A 71 14.02 6.52 -6.80
N ARG A 72 13.28 5.58 -6.18
CA ARG A 72 12.30 4.72 -6.86
C ARG A 72 10.89 4.98 -6.33
N ALA A 73 9.91 4.95 -7.22
CA ALA A 73 8.51 5.16 -6.88
C ALA A 73 7.63 4.11 -7.56
N GLU A 74 6.85 3.41 -6.76
CA GLU A 74 5.89 2.39 -7.22
C GLU A 74 4.50 3.02 -7.18
N VAL A 75 3.84 3.04 -8.34
CA VAL A 75 2.58 3.76 -8.56
C VAL A 75 1.50 2.76 -8.94
N PHE A 76 0.43 2.72 -8.16
CA PHE A 76 -0.70 1.83 -8.38
C PHE A 76 -1.86 2.61 -9.00
N LEU A 77 -2.39 2.11 -10.11
CA LEU A 77 -3.52 2.72 -10.82
C LEU A 77 -4.48 1.65 -11.30
N ASN A 78 -5.75 2.02 -11.44
CA ASN A 78 -6.72 1.15 -12.10
C ASN A 78 -6.24 0.71 -13.50
N PRO A 79 -6.63 -0.49 -13.98
CA PRO A 79 -6.21 -1.03 -15.26
C PRO A 79 -6.40 -0.07 -16.46
N GLU A 80 -7.46 0.73 -16.46
CA GLU A 80 -7.77 1.70 -17.51
C GLU A 80 -6.82 2.92 -17.52
N GLU A 81 -6.25 3.29 -16.37
CA GLU A 81 -5.36 4.46 -16.20
C GLU A 81 -3.90 4.12 -16.54
N VAL A 82 -3.50 2.85 -16.47
CA VAL A 82 -2.13 2.39 -16.77
C VAL A 82 -1.67 2.83 -18.16
N SER A 83 -2.54 2.74 -19.16
CA SER A 83 -2.23 3.16 -20.53
C SER A 83 -1.92 4.66 -20.63
N LEU A 84 -2.65 5.48 -19.85
CA LEU A 84 -2.43 6.92 -19.77
C LEU A 84 -1.13 7.25 -19.04
N ALA A 85 -0.83 6.53 -17.95
CA ALA A 85 0.38 6.72 -17.15
C ALA A 85 1.65 6.43 -17.96
N ILE A 86 1.67 5.30 -18.68
CA ILE A 86 2.78 4.92 -19.57
C ILE A 86 2.85 5.90 -20.76
N GLY A 87 1.70 6.16 -21.39
CA GLY A 87 1.58 6.97 -22.60
C GLY A 87 2.15 6.28 -23.85
N LYS A 88 1.90 6.87 -25.02
CA LYS A 88 2.34 6.31 -26.31
C LYS A 88 3.87 6.13 -26.34
N GLY A 89 4.31 4.88 -26.48
CA GLY A 89 5.72 4.52 -26.49
C GLY A 89 6.46 4.80 -25.18
N GLY A 90 5.76 4.83 -24.04
CA GLY A 90 6.37 5.11 -22.73
C GLY A 90 6.76 6.57 -22.53
N ALA A 91 6.31 7.48 -23.40
CA ALA A 91 6.75 8.88 -23.35
C ALA A 91 6.32 9.60 -22.07
N ASN A 92 5.14 9.30 -21.51
CA ASN A 92 4.62 10.01 -20.36
C ASN A 92 5.40 9.65 -19.09
N ILE A 93 5.52 8.35 -18.80
CA ILE A 93 6.29 7.83 -17.66
C ILE A 93 7.77 8.21 -17.74
N LYS A 94 8.37 8.20 -18.95
CA LYS A 94 9.76 8.64 -19.16
C LYS A 94 9.95 10.12 -18.83
N LEU A 95 9.07 10.98 -19.32
CA LEU A 95 9.15 12.42 -19.03
C LEU A 95 8.87 12.72 -17.56
N ALA A 96 7.94 12.00 -16.94
CA ALA A 96 7.67 12.15 -15.51
C ALA A 96 8.90 11.75 -14.68
N SER A 97 9.52 10.60 -14.98
CA SER A 97 10.73 10.11 -14.31
C SER A 97 11.89 11.10 -14.45
N MET A 98 12.09 11.64 -15.66
CA MET A 98 13.12 12.66 -15.90
C MET A 98 12.85 13.96 -15.14
N LEU A 99 11.58 14.35 -15.00
CA LEU A 99 11.19 15.60 -14.34
C LEU A 99 11.30 15.51 -12.81
N THR A 100 10.88 14.38 -12.23
CA THR A 100 10.89 14.17 -10.78
C THR A 100 12.25 13.69 -10.27
N GLY A 101 13.06 13.09 -11.14
CA GLY A 101 14.31 12.42 -10.77
C GLY A 101 14.12 11.02 -10.20
N TYR A 102 12.88 10.50 -10.16
CA TYR A 102 12.57 9.16 -9.66
C TYR A 102 12.43 8.16 -10.80
N ASN A 103 12.87 6.92 -10.58
CA ASN A 103 12.49 5.79 -11.42
C ASN A 103 11.06 5.38 -11.06
N ILE A 104 10.12 5.68 -11.95
CA ILE A 104 8.68 5.43 -11.73
C ILE A 104 8.30 4.10 -12.35
N GLU A 105 7.73 3.22 -11.54
CA GLU A 105 7.16 1.94 -11.96
C GLU A 105 5.65 1.96 -11.77
N VAL A 106 4.94 1.43 -12.77
CA VAL A 106 3.47 1.46 -12.81
C VAL A 106 2.94 0.04 -12.64
N PHE A 107 2.12 -0.13 -11.61
CA PHE A 107 1.42 -1.35 -11.28
C PHE A 107 -0.08 -1.15 -11.50
N ARG A 108 -0.75 -2.25 -11.87
CA ARG A 108 -2.20 -2.28 -11.84
C ARG A 108 -2.59 -2.44 -10.40
N ASP A 109 -3.40 -1.52 -9.92
CA ASP A 109 -4.13 -1.69 -8.68
C ASP A 109 -5.21 -2.73 -8.95
N ILE A 110 -4.96 -3.92 -8.45
CA ILE A 110 -5.93 -5.01 -8.40
C ILE A 110 -6.29 -4.98 -6.92
N ASP A 111 -7.50 -4.52 -6.62
CA ASP A 111 -8.02 -4.20 -5.28
C ASP A 111 -7.20 -4.80 -4.13
N GLU A 112 -6.53 -3.91 -3.37
CA GLU A 112 -5.90 -4.14 -2.06
C GLU A 112 -5.50 -5.60 -1.82
N VAL A 113 -4.36 -6.01 -2.39
CA VAL A 113 -3.56 -7.02 -1.71
C VAL A 113 -2.97 -6.27 -0.51
N ASP A 114 -3.69 -6.30 0.61
CA ASP A 114 -3.09 -6.11 1.93
C ASP A 114 -1.75 -6.86 1.91
N GLU A 115 -0.65 -6.30 2.44
CA GLU A 115 0.63 -7.02 2.43
C GLU A 115 0.56 -8.39 3.15
N GLU A 116 -0.51 -8.61 3.93
CA GLU A 116 -0.92 -9.84 4.61
C GLU A 116 -1.90 -10.72 3.80
N ASP A 117 -2.38 -10.30 2.62
CA ASP A 117 -3.37 -11.07 1.85
C ASP A 117 -2.72 -12.18 1.01
N ILE A 118 -3.26 -13.38 1.14
CA ILE A 118 -2.72 -14.59 0.55
C ILE A 118 -3.42 -14.84 -0.80
N TYR A 119 -2.65 -15.09 -1.86
CA TYR A 119 -3.20 -15.47 -3.16
C TYR A 119 -3.93 -16.81 -3.08
N LEU A 120 -5.06 -16.94 -3.79
CA LEU A 120 -5.81 -18.20 -3.82
C LEU A 120 -5.02 -19.40 -4.39
N ASP A 121 -3.94 -19.15 -5.15
CA ASP A 121 -3.08 -20.24 -5.64
C ASP A 121 -2.31 -20.95 -4.53
N GLU A 122 -2.08 -20.31 -3.38
CA GLU A 122 -1.39 -20.93 -2.25
C GLU A 122 -2.27 -21.99 -1.57
N PHE A 123 -3.61 -21.84 -1.64
CA PHE A 123 -4.59 -22.78 -1.09
C PHE A 123 -4.91 -23.97 -2.01
N ARG A 124 -4.04 -24.29 -2.98
CA ARG A 124 -4.28 -25.40 -3.93
C ARG A 124 -4.28 -26.78 -3.27
N ASP A 125 -3.72 -26.88 -2.07
CA ASP A 125 -3.67 -28.13 -1.31
C ASP A 125 -5.00 -28.38 -0.56
N GLU A 126 -5.73 -27.33 -0.18
CA GLU A 126 -7.01 -27.38 0.52
C GLU A 126 -8.22 -27.16 -0.40
N ILE A 127 -8.07 -26.36 -1.45
CA ILE A 127 -9.15 -25.96 -2.37
C ILE A 127 -8.87 -26.50 -3.77
N ASP A 128 -9.88 -27.14 -4.34
CA ASP A 128 -9.85 -27.65 -5.72
C ASP A 128 -9.48 -26.55 -6.74
N GLY A 129 -8.48 -26.83 -7.59
CA GLY A 129 -7.98 -25.84 -8.56
C GLY A 129 -9.04 -25.28 -9.52
N TRP A 130 -10.05 -26.08 -9.87
CA TRP A 130 -11.14 -25.61 -10.74
C TRP A 130 -12.05 -24.60 -10.04
N VAL A 131 -12.18 -24.66 -8.71
CA VAL A 131 -12.93 -23.71 -7.87
C VAL A 131 -12.18 -22.40 -7.79
N ILE A 132 -10.87 -22.44 -7.54
CA ILE A 132 -9.98 -21.26 -7.57
C ILE A 132 -10.11 -20.53 -8.90
N ASP A 133 -10.12 -21.26 -10.02
CA ASP A 133 -10.28 -20.68 -11.35
C ASP A 133 -11.64 -19.99 -11.54
N GLN A 134 -12.73 -20.45 -10.91
CA GLN A 134 -14.03 -19.76 -10.95
C GLN A 134 -14.03 -18.48 -10.12
N LEU A 135 -13.47 -18.52 -8.91
CA LEU A 135 -13.33 -17.34 -8.05
C LEU A 135 -12.50 -16.25 -8.74
N LYS A 136 -11.41 -16.62 -9.42
CA LYS A 136 -10.60 -15.68 -10.20
C LYS A 136 -11.36 -15.03 -11.34
N LYS A 137 -12.26 -15.75 -12.01
CA LYS A 137 -13.06 -15.17 -13.12
C LYS A 137 -14.00 -14.07 -12.66
N ILE A 138 -14.46 -14.11 -11.41
CA ILE A 138 -15.32 -13.07 -10.83
C ILE A 138 -14.53 -11.93 -10.17
N GLY A 139 -13.20 -11.96 -10.30
CA GLY A 139 -12.29 -10.95 -9.76
C GLY A 139 -11.77 -11.24 -8.36
N CYS A 140 -12.06 -12.40 -7.78
CA CYS A 140 -11.53 -12.79 -6.48
C CYS A 140 -10.24 -13.59 -6.66
N SER A 141 -9.08 -12.94 -6.59
CA SER A 141 -7.77 -13.59 -6.75
C SER A 141 -7.03 -13.87 -5.44
N THR A 142 -7.49 -13.28 -4.34
CA THR A 142 -6.90 -13.39 -3.01
C THR A 142 -7.94 -13.78 -1.98
N ALA A 143 -7.50 -14.24 -0.81
CA ALA A 143 -8.37 -14.79 0.19
C ALA A 143 -9.21 -13.70 0.89
N LYS A 144 -8.64 -12.52 1.23
CA LYS A 144 -9.44 -11.39 1.75
C LYS A 144 -10.49 -10.93 0.75
N ASN A 145 -10.18 -10.88 -0.56
CA ASN A 145 -11.17 -10.54 -1.60
C ASN A 145 -12.37 -11.51 -1.63
N VAL A 146 -12.14 -12.82 -1.42
CA VAL A 146 -13.22 -13.80 -1.29
C VAL A 146 -14.02 -13.57 0.00
N LEU A 147 -13.35 -13.33 1.13
CA LEU A 147 -13.98 -13.11 2.43
C LEU A 147 -14.83 -11.83 2.49
N GLN A 148 -14.41 -10.78 1.78
CA GLN A 148 -15.16 -9.52 1.67
C GLN A 148 -16.35 -9.62 0.70
N THR A 149 -16.32 -10.58 -0.23
CA THR A 149 -17.41 -10.80 -1.18
C THR A 149 -18.60 -11.50 -0.50
N SER A 150 -19.82 -11.05 -0.81
CA SER A 150 -21.02 -11.66 -0.21
C SER A 150 -21.23 -13.11 -0.68
N ARG A 151 -21.63 -13.99 0.25
CA ARG A 151 -21.95 -15.41 -0.01
C ARG A 151 -22.86 -15.60 -1.23
N GLU A 152 -23.91 -14.79 -1.33
CA GLU A 152 -24.88 -14.85 -2.43
C GLU A 152 -24.24 -14.56 -3.79
N ARG A 153 -23.27 -13.65 -3.83
CA ARG A 153 -22.54 -13.30 -5.05
C ARG A 153 -21.60 -14.43 -5.46
N LEU A 154 -20.89 -15.04 -4.51
CA LEU A 154 -20.02 -16.20 -4.76
C LEU A 154 -20.80 -17.35 -5.40
N ILE A 155 -21.95 -17.72 -4.82
CA ILE A 155 -22.81 -18.79 -5.35
C ILE A 155 -23.26 -18.47 -6.78
N LYS A 156 -23.74 -17.25 -7.02
CA LYS A 156 -24.39 -16.87 -8.27
C LYS A 156 -23.42 -16.57 -9.41
N GLU A 157 -22.32 -15.87 -9.12
CA GLU A 157 -21.38 -15.42 -10.16
C GLU A 157 -20.27 -16.44 -10.40
N ALA A 158 -19.80 -17.16 -9.38
CA ALA A 158 -18.79 -18.20 -9.55
C ALA A 158 -19.38 -19.56 -9.96
N ASP A 159 -20.71 -19.70 -10.00
CA ASP A 159 -21.42 -20.94 -10.35
C ASP A 159 -20.99 -22.13 -9.46
N LEU A 160 -20.91 -21.87 -8.15
CA LEU A 160 -20.50 -22.83 -7.12
C LEU A 160 -21.70 -23.27 -6.28
N GLU A 161 -21.68 -24.52 -5.81
CA GLU A 161 -22.68 -25.04 -4.87
C GLU A 161 -22.56 -24.38 -3.49
N GLU A 162 -23.66 -24.26 -2.76
CA GLU A 162 -23.67 -23.63 -1.43
C GLU A 162 -22.68 -24.28 -0.46
N SER A 163 -22.62 -25.62 -0.44
CA SER A 163 -21.70 -26.36 0.41
C SER A 163 -20.23 -26.06 0.08
N THR A 164 -19.90 -25.93 -1.20
CA THR A 164 -18.54 -25.60 -1.66
C THR A 164 -18.16 -24.18 -1.24
N VAL A 165 -19.08 -23.22 -1.34
CA VAL A 165 -18.83 -21.85 -0.88
C VAL A 165 -18.62 -21.80 0.63
N ASP A 166 -19.42 -22.54 1.40
CA ASP A 166 -19.30 -22.60 2.85
C ASP A 166 -17.98 -23.25 3.30
N GLU A 167 -17.54 -24.31 2.60
CA GLU A 167 -16.22 -24.94 2.81
C GLU A 167 -15.06 -23.97 2.54
N ILE A 168 -15.09 -23.26 1.41
CA ILE A 168 -14.06 -22.26 1.06
C ILE A 168 -13.99 -21.16 2.11
N LEU A 169 -15.14 -20.57 2.48
CA LEU A 169 -15.16 -19.49 3.47
C LEU A 169 -14.63 -19.96 4.83
N THR A 170 -14.82 -21.23 5.17
CA THR A 170 -14.29 -21.82 6.40
C THR A 170 -12.76 -21.96 6.33
N ILE A 171 -12.25 -22.54 5.24
CA ILE A 171 -10.80 -22.72 5.02
C ILE A 171 -10.10 -21.36 5.04
N LEU A 172 -10.62 -20.39 4.28
CA LEU A 172 -10.00 -19.08 4.17
C LEU A 172 -10.03 -18.32 5.50
N ARG A 173 -11.11 -18.40 6.29
CA ARG A 173 -11.15 -17.74 7.62
C ARG A 173 -10.14 -18.34 8.59
N PHE A 174 -10.01 -19.67 8.59
CA PHE A 174 -9.12 -20.36 9.51
C PHE A 174 -7.66 -19.89 9.36
N GLU A 175 -7.21 -19.64 8.12
CA GLU A 175 -5.85 -19.17 7.87
C GLU A 175 -5.57 -17.75 8.38
N PHE A 176 -6.60 -16.88 8.48
CA PHE A 176 -6.44 -15.52 9.00
C PHE A 176 -6.75 -15.40 10.51
N GLU A 177 -7.46 -16.35 11.10
CA GLU A 177 -7.75 -16.36 12.54
C GLU A 177 -6.49 -16.65 13.39
N ASP A 178 -5.46 -17.28 12.81
CA ASP A 178 -4.16 -17.52 13.49
C ASP A 178 -3.31 -16.24 13.67
N GLU A 179 -3.60 -15.14 12.94
CA GLU A 179 -2.91 -13.84 13.12
C GLU A 179 -3.57 -12.95 14.17
N ASP A 180 -4.87 -13.13 14.43
CA ASP A 180 -5.61 -12.36 15.44
C ASP A 180 -5.35 -12.88 16.87
N GLU A 181 -4.91 -14.14 17.05
CA GLU A 181 -4.59 -14.68 18.38
C GLU A 181 -3.29 -14.14 18.99
N GLU A 182 -2.33 -13.64 18.19
CA GLU A 182 -1.11 -13.00 18.73
C GLU A 182 -1.38 -11.60 19.31
N THR A 183 -2.48 -10.95 18.93
CA THR A 183 -2.86 -9.64 19.51
C THR A 183 -3.68 -9.76 20.79
N GLU A 184 -4.41 -10.86 21.04
CA GLU A 184 -5.16 -11.05 22.29
C GLU A 184 -4.30 -11.45 23.51
N VAL A 185 -3.09 -11.99 23.31
CA VAL A 185 -2.21 -12.37 24.44
C VAL A 185 -1.58 -11.14 25.11
N VAL A 186 -1.47 -10.01 24.39
CA VAL A 186 -0.85 -8.79 24.92
C VAL A 186 -1.86 -7.94 25.72
N GLU A 187 -3.14 -7.94 25.37
CA GLU A 187 -4.16 -7.18 26.10
C GLU A 187 -4.61 -7.86 27.41
N ASN A 188 -4.53 -9.19 27.50
CA ASN A 188 -4.94 -9.92 28.71
C ASN A 188 -3.86 -9.98 29.81
N ALA A 189 -2.62 -9.58 29.52
CA ALA A 189 -1.54 -9.52 30.52
C ALA A 189 -1.56 -8.21 31.36
N GLU A 190 -2.28 -7.17 30.95
CA GLU A 190 -2.36 -5.90 31.69
C GLU A 190 -3.59 -5.78 32.63
N ASN A 191 -4.41 -6.83 32.76
CA ASN A 191 -5.59 -6.83 33.65
C ASN A 191 -5.55 -7.92 34.74
N VAL A 192 -4.42 -8.06 35.42
CA VAL A 192 -4.36 -8.69 36.75
C VAL A 192 -3.58 -7.79 37.72
N ASP A 193 -4.13 -6.61 38.00
CA ASP A 193 -3.82 -5.86 39.22
C ASP A 193 -5.15 -5.50 39.89
N GLY A 194 -5.61 -6.39 40.77
CA GLY A 194 -6.93 -6.28 41.38
C GLY A 194 -7.28 -7.43 42.31
N ILE A 195 -6.36 -7.85 43.18
CA ILE A 195 -6.72 -8.58 44.40
C ILE A 195 -6.13 -7.80 45.58
N GLU A 196 -7.02 -7.12 46.29
CA GLU A 196 -6.79 -6.64 47.65
C GLU A 196 -6.61 -7.85 48.57
N ASP A 197 -5.36 -8.23 48.85
CA ASP A 197 -5.05 -9.05 50.02
C ASP A 197 -4.76 -8.10 51.19
N ASN A 198 -5.83 -7.72 51.89
CA ASN A 198 -5.75 -7.41 53.31
C ASN A 198 -5.78 -8.75 54.05
N ASP A 199 -4.65 -9.17 54.58
CA ASP A 199 -4.61 -9.81 55.90
C ASP A 199 -3.24 -9.54 56.53
N ASP A 200 -3.28 -8.76 57.60
CA ASP A 200 -2.25 -8.66 58.62
C ASP A 200 -1.81 -10.08 59.05
N ILE A 201 -0.49 -10.28 59.23
CA ILE A 201 0.13 -10.91 60.42
C ILE A 201 1.63 -11.23 60.17
N ASP A 202 2.44 -10.61 61.05
CA ASP A 202 3.71 -11.03 61.65
C ASP A 202 5.04 -10.99 60.87
N ASP A 203 5.76 -9.88 61.07
CA ASP A 203 7.08 -9.84 61.71
C ASP A 203 7.76 -11.19 61.96
N ILE A 204 8.88 -11.48 61.27
CA ILE A 204 10.17 -11.86 61.91
C ILE A 204 11.33 -11.43 60.98
N GLU A 205 12.04 -10.39 61.39
CA GLU A 205 13.42 -10.09 60.98
C GLU A 205 14.43 -11.08 61.61
N LYS A 206 15.54 -11.29 60.88
CA LYS A 206 16.91 -11.67 61.30
C LYS A 206 17.19 -13.12 61.70
N THR A 207 18.19 -13.72 61.04
CA THR A 207 19.61 -13.86 61.50
C THR A 207 20.35 -14.75 60.48
N GLU A 208 21.37 -14.23 59.79
CA GLU A 208 22.83 -14.36 60.06
C GLU A 208 23.50 -15.63 59.50
N ASP A 209 24.53 -15.35 58.69
CA ASP A 209 25.81 -16.02 58.49
C ASP A 209 25.89 -17.48 57.99
N PHE A 210 26.59 -17.68 56.85
CA PHE A 210 27.91 -18.36 56.84
C PHE A 210 28.65 -18.30 55.47
N ASP A 211 29.80 -17.62 55.51
CA ASP A 211 31.12 -17.83 54.89
C ASP A 211 31.40 -18.16 53.40
N VAL A 212 32.20 -17.25 52.78
CA VAL A 212 33.57 -17.38 52.18
C VAL A 212 33.85 -18.68 51.39
N VAL A 213 34.33 -18.68 50.13
CA VAL A 213 35.72 -18.38 49.71
C VAL A 213 35.81 -17.97 48.23
N GLU A 214 36.45 -16.83 47.95
CA GLU A 214 37.10 -16.52 46.67
C GLU A 214 38.46 -17.26 46.63
N GLU A 215 38.65 -18.14 45.64
CA GLU A 215 40.00 -18.50 45.20
C GLU A 215 40.41 -17.58 44.04
N ASN A 216 41.46 -16.81 44.33
CA ASN A 216 42.27 -16.03 43.42
C ASN A 216 43.19 -16.92 42.56
N ASP A 217 43.90 -16.23 41.67
CA ASP A 217 45.20 -16.55 41.09
C ASP A 217 45.22 -17.40 39.81
N ASP A 218 46.03 -17.09 38.79
CA ASP A 218 46.81 -15.91 38.42
C ASP A 218 47.42 -16.22 37.02
N LYS A 219 47.78 -15.16 36.28
CA LYS A 219 48.64 -15.06 35.07
C LYS A 219 47.99 -14.88 33.70
#